data_AF-A0A0F9Q3U4-F1
#
_entry.id   AF-A0A0F9Q3U4-F1
#
_cell.length_a   1.000
_cell.length_b   1.000
_cell.length_c   1.000
_cell.angle_alpha   90.00
_cell.angle_beta   90.00
_cell.angle_gamma   90.00
#
_symmetry.space_group_name_H-M   'P 1'
#
loop_
_entity.id
_entity.type
_entity.pdbx_description
1 polymer ?
#
loop_
_entity_poly.entity_id
_entity_poly.type
_entity_poly.pdbx_seq_one_letter_code
_entity_poly.pdbx_strand_id
1 'polypeptide(L)'
;MPTQVYFCAEHKEFDVSVPFSEDVPQTAECQMKEKSGRVCCEISKHILKTPAGVKFKRTWNEQANEARRDPYTQAKTAFENSYNEAKDDGMNPVKPTEKQLQAAAKKIGAGK
;
A
#
# COMPACT_ATOMS: atom_id res chain seq x y z
N MET A 1 16.96 -3.51 2.36
CA MET A 1 17.26 -4.33 3.54
C MET A 1 15.93 -4.69 4.19
N PRO A 2 15.57 -5.97 4.32
CA PRO A 2 14.35 -6.35 5.01
C PRO A 2 14.47 -5.99 6.49
N THR A 3 13.39 -5.44 7.02
CA THR A 3 13.28 -5.06 8.43
C THR A 3 12.50 -6.14 9.16
N GLN A 4 13.05 -6.65 10.25
CA GLN A 4 12.50 -7.72 11.07
C GLN A 4 12.09 -7.15 12.42
N VAL A 5 10.91 -7.53 12.91
CA VAL A 5 10.36 -7.00 14.17
C VAL A 5 10.67 -7.98 15.30
N TYR A 6 11.19 -7.46 16.40
CA TYR A 6 11.45 -8.21 17.63
C TYR A 6 10.71 -7.59 18.80
N PHE A 7 10.43 -8.39 19.82
CA PHE A 7 9.70 -7.94 21.00
C PHE A 7 10.52 -8.16 22.28
N CYS A 8 10.70 -7.06 23.02
CA CYS A 8 11.26 -7.01 24.35
C CYS A 8 10.13 -6.80 25.38
N ALA A 9 10.16 -7.52 26.50
CA ALA A 9 9.09 -7.47 27.50
C ALA A 9 8.90 -6.08 28.13
N GLU A 10 9.98 -5.29 28.24
CA GLU A 10 9.93 -3.95 28.83
C GLU A 10 9.82 -2.84 27.79
N HIS A 11 10.64 -2.90 26.73
CA HIS A 11 10.77 -1.84 25.72
C HIS A 11 9.82 -2.01 24.53
N LYS A 12 8.99 -3.06 24.54
CA LYS A 12 8.05 -3.39 23.47
C LYS A 12 8.78 -3.70 22.16
N GLU A 13 8.14 -3.41 21.03
CA GLU A 13 8.57 -3.78 19.70
C GLU A 13 9.73 -2.91 19.21
N PHE A 14 10.70 -3.53 18.55
CA PHE A 14 11.78 -2.82 17.87
C PHE A 14 12.17 -3.49 16.55
N ASP A 15 12.74 -2.69 15.66
CA ASP A 15 13.06 -3.07 14.29
C ASP A 15 14.56 -3.36 14.14
N VAL A 16 14.89 -4.52 13.59
CA VAL A 16 16.26 -4.92 13.26
C VAL A 16 16.36 -5.07 11.75
N SER A 17 17.31 -4.36 11.14
CA SER A 17 17.56 -4.47 9.71
C SER A 17 18.57 -5.58 9.45
N VAL A 18 18.14 -6.65 8.77
CA VAL A 18 18.98 -7.82 8.47
C VAL A 18 19.24 -7.82 6.96
N PRO A 19 20.48 -8.07 6.48
CA PRO A 19 20.74 -8.20 5.05
C PRO A 19 20.03 -9.44 4.46
N PHE A 20 19.65 -9.38 3.17
CA PHE A 20 18.94 -10.48 2.50
C PHE A 20 19.76 -11.78 2.37
N SER A 21 21.08 -11.70 2.52
CA SER A 21 22.01 -12.83 2.40
C SER A 21 22.14 -13.66 3.68
N GLU A 22 21.61 -13.18 4.80
CA GLU A 22 21.71 -13.84 6.11
C GLU A 22 20.35 -14.37 6.54
N ASP A 23 20.35 -15.56 7.16
CA ASP A 23 19.15 -16.12 7.79
C ASP A 23 18.67 -15.20 8.92
N VAL A 24 17.35 -15.01 9.01
CA VAL A 24 16.74 -14.16 10.05
C VAL A 24 16.92 -14.85 11.41
N PRO A 25 17.63 -14.24 12.37
CA PRO A 25 17.83 -14.85 13.67
C PRO A 25 16.50 -14.93 14.43
N GLN A 26 16.22 -16.04 15.11
CA GLN A 26 14.98 -16.17 15.90
C GLN A 26 14.98 -15.27 17.14
N THR A 27 16.17 -14.83 17.57
CA THR A 27 16.38 -14.01 18.76
C THR A 27 17.35 -12.88 18.47
N ALA A 28 17.07 -11.69 18.97
CA ALA A 28 17.97 -10.55 18.90
C ALA A 28 18.17 -9.93 20.29
N GLU A 29 19.27 -9.22 20.49
CA GLU A 29 19.48 -8.43 21.70
C GLU A 29 18.72 -7.11 21.63
N CYS A 30 18.16 -6.66 22.75
CA CYS A 30 17.46 -5.38 22.79
C CYS A 30 18.48 -4.24 22.78
N GLN A 31 18.43 -3.37 21.77
CA GLN A 31 19.35 -2.22 21.67
C GLN A 31 19.00 -1.07 22.62
N MET A 32 17.88 -1.16 23.33
CA MET A 32 17.46 -0.16 24.30
C MET A 32 18.22 -0.36 25.61
N LYS A 33 19.02 0.64 25.97
CA LYS A 33 19.69 0.72 27.26
C LYS A 33 18.70 1.21 28.31
N GLU A 34 18.62 0.50 29.42
CA GLU A 34 17.93 1.02 30.61
C GLU A 34 18.63 2.28 31.14
N LYS A 35 17.93 3.03 31.99
CA LYS A 35 18.51 4.18 32.74
C LYS A 35 19.76 3.81 33.57
N SER A 36 19.97 2.51 33.82
CA SER A 36 21.12 1.93 34.51
C SER A 36 22.35 1.70 33.62
N GLY A 37 22.25 1.96 32.30
CA GLY A 37 23.33 1.72 31.33
C GLY A 37 23.51 0.24 30.94
N ARG A 38 22.66 -0.65 31.46
CA ARG A 38 22.63 -2.07 31.09
C ARG A 38 21.69 -2.32 29.91
N VAL A 39 21.99 -3.39 29.17
CA VAL A 39 21.10 -3.93 28.14
C VAL A 39 19.84 -4.45 28.84
N CYS A 40 18.68 -3.95 28.44
CA CYS A 40 17.43 -4.23 29.13
C CYS A 40 17.07 -5.72 29.23
N CYS A 41 17.30 -6.48 28.16
CA CYS A 41 16.94 -7.89 28.11
C CYS A 41 17.95 -8.63 27.23
N GLU A 42 18.40 -9.79 27.69
CA GLU A 42 19.36 -10.63 26.98
C GLU A 42 18.75 -11.29 25.73
N ILE A 43 17.43 -11.54 25.70
CA ILE A 43 16.80 -12.27 24.59
C ILE A 43 15.44 -11.65 24.23
N SER A 44 15.36 -11.00 23.06
CA SER A 44 14.10 -10.61 22.44
C SER A 44 13.68 -11.65 21.39
N LYS A 45 12.38 -11.92 21.29
CA LYS A 45 11.84 -12.93 20.34
C LYS A 45 11.45 -12.26 19.03
N HIS A 46 11.79 -12.89 17.91
CA HIS A 46 11.31 -12.48 16.60
C HIS A 46 9.80 -12.64 16.51
N ILE A 47 9.10 -11.61 16.03
CA ILE A 47 7.67 -11.64 15.77
C ILE A 47 7.44 -11.53 14.27
N LEU A 48 6.82 -12.56 13.71
CA LEU A 48 6.26 -12.53 12.37
C LEU A 48 4.99 -11.68 12.37
N LYS A 49 5.14 -10.37 12.23
CA LYS A 49 4.00 -9.54 11.80
C LYS A 49 3.82 -9.75 10.30
N THR A 50 2.63 -10.16 9.89
CA THR A 50 2.23 -9.98 8.50
C THR A 50 2.45 -8.51 8.17
N PRO A 51 3.22 -8.15 7.13
CA PRO A 51 3.34 -6.76 6.74
C PRO A 51 1.92 -6.24 6.56
N ALA A 52 1.56 -5.23 7.36
CA ALA A 52 0.26 -4.59 7.32
C ALA A 52 0.14 -3.82 6.00
N GLY A 53 -0.08 -4.58 4.95
CA GLY A 53 -0.17 -4.17 3.56
C GLY A 53 -1.03 -5.18 2.84
N VAL A 54 -2.20 -5.49 3.42
CA VAL A 54 -3.25 -6.20 2.70
C VAL A 54 -3.68 -5.27 1.57
N LYS A 55 -3.01 -5.38 0.42
CA LYS A 55 -3.51 -4.83 -0.83
C LYS A 55 -4.70 -5.69 -1.19
N PHE A 56 -5.88 -5.29 -0.71
CA PHE A 56 -7.15 -5.81 -1.22
C PHE A 56 -7.18 -5.52 -2.71
N LYS A 57 -6.81 -6.51 -3.53
CA LYS A 57 -7.14 -6.49 -4.95
C LYS A 57 -8.64 -6.65 -5.01
N ARG A 58 -9.34 -5.51 -5.06
CA ARG A 58 -10.78 -5.48 -5.29
C ARG A 58 -11.08 -6.30 -6.53
N THR A 59 -11.98 -7.24 -6.39
CA THR A 59 -12.42 -8.09 -7.51
C THR A 59 -13.09 -7.23 -8.57
N TRP A 60 -13.15 -7.71 -9.81
CA TRP A 60 -13.74 -6.96 -10.93
C TRP A 60 -15.15 -6.42 -10.61
N ASN A 61 -15.96 -7.20 -9.88
CA ASN A 61 -17.29 -6.80 -9.43
C ASN A 61 -17.27 -5.61 -8.45
N GLU A 62 -16.31 -5.57 -7.53
CA GLU A 62 -16.18 -4.48 -6.56
C GLU A 62 -15.73 -3.19 -7.26
N GLN A 63 -14.80 -3.29 -8.22
CA GLN A 63 -14.36 -2.15 -9.03
C GLN A 63 -15.51 -1.62 -9.91
N ALA A 64 -16.30 -2.50 -10.54
CA ALA A 64 -17.45 -2.10 -11.34
C ALA A 64 -18.55 -1.43 -10.49
N ASN A 65 -18.77 -1.91 -9.27
CA ASN A 65 -19.74 -1.30 -8.34
C ASN A 65 -19.27 0.07 -7.82
N GLU A 66 -17.97 0.23 -7.55
CA GLU A 66 -17.40 1.52 -7.15
C GLU A 66 -17.40 2.53 -8.28
N ALA A 67 -17.07 2.10 -9.50
CA ALA A 67 -17.19 2.94 -10.68
C ALA A 67 -18.63 3.46 -10.83
N ARG A 68 -19.65 2.63 -10.58
CA ARG A 68 -21.06 3.05 -10.71
C ARG A 68 -21.57 4.00 -9.62
N ARG A 69 -20.87 4.15 -8.49
CA ARG A 69 -21.36 4.97 -7.35
C ARG A 69 -21.32 6.48 -7.62
N ASP A 70 -20.31 6.97 -8.32
CA ASP A 70 -20.11 8.40 -8.55
C ASP A 70 -19.95 8.69 -10.06
N PRO A 71 -20.76 9.60 -10.65
CA PRO A 71 -20.58 10.05 -12.03
C PRO A 71 -19.15 10.49 -12.37
N TYR A 72 -18.41 11.03 -11.40
CA TYR A 72 -17.01 11.40 -11.59
C TYR A 72 -16.11 10.17 -11.76
N THR A 73 -16.29 9.15 -10.93
CA THR A 73 -15.55 7.89 -11.04
C THR A 73 -15.90 7.16 -12.34
N GLN A 74 -17.17 7.18 -12.78
CA GLN A 74 -17.56 6.65 -14.09
C GLN A 74 -16.84 7.34 -15.24
N ALA A 75 -16.82 8.67 -15.24
CA ALA A 75 -16.11 9.44 -16.26
C ALA A 75 -14.62 9.10 -16.25
N LYS A 76 -13.99 9.10 -15.07
CA LYS A 76 -12.57 8.81 -14.91
C LYS A 76 -12.21 7.42 -15.44
N THR A 77 -12.96 6.38 -15.07
CA THR A 77 -12.70 5.02 -15.56
C THR A 77 -12.89 4.90 -17.08
N ALA A 78 -13.91 5.55 -17.65
CA ALA A 78 -14.12 5.54 -19.11
C ALA A 78 -12.93 6.17 -19.84
N PHE A 79 -12.42 7.29 -19.33
CA PHE A 79 -11.25 7.94 -19.90
C PHE A 79 -9.96 7.14 -19.70
N GLU A 80 -9.74 6.54 -18.52
CA GLU A 80 -8.58 5.68 -18.26
C GLU A 80 -8.55 4.46 -19.18
N ASN A 81 -9.71 3.84 -19.43
CA ASN A 81 -9.81 2.73 -20.38
C ASN A 81 -9.45 3.17 -21.80
N SER A 82 -10.02 4.28 -22.29
CA SER A 82 -9.70 4.81 -23.62
C SER A 82 -8.22 5.20 -23.78
N TYR A 83 -7.58 5.67 -22.70
CA TYR A 83 -6.16 6.00 -22.69
C TYR A 83 -5.29 4.74 -22.80
N ASN A 84 -5.64 3.68 -22.07
CA ASN A 84 -4.90 2.42 -22.12
C ASN A 84 -5.09 1.71 -23.46
N GLU A 85 -6.30 1.69 -24.02
CA GLU A 85 -6.57 1.15 -25.36
C GLU A 85 -5.74 1.87 -26.45
N ALA A 86 -5.76 3.21 -26.46
CA ALA A 86 -4.97 3.97 -27.43
C ALA A 86 -3.45 3.81 -27.23
N LYS A 87 -3.00 3.56 -25.99
CA LYS A 87 -1.59 3.26 -25.71
C LYS A 87 -1.20 1.85 -26.18
N ASP A 88 -2.08 0.88 -26.02
CA ASP A 88 -1.87 -0.50 -26.49
C ASP A 88 -1.85 -0.56 -28.03
N ASP A 89 -2.61 0.31 -28.70
CA ASP A 89 -2.54 0.55 -30.15
C ASP A 89 -1.29 1.33 -30.61
N GLY A 90 -0.36 1.64 -29.69
CA GLY A 90 0.88 2.36 -29.99
C GLY A 90 0.72 3.86 -30.25
N MET A 91 -0.46 4.43 -29.98
CA MET A 91 -0.65 5.88 -30.00
C MET A 91 -0.16 6.49 -28.67
N ASN A 92 0.20 7.79 -28.70
CA ASN A 92 0.49 8.57 -27.50
C ASN A 92 -0.71 9.48 -27.17
N PRO A 93 -1.80 8.94 -26.58
CA PRO A 93 -2.95 9.75 -26.20
C PRO A 93 -2.55 10.78 -25.14
N VAL A 94 -3.11 12.00 -25.25
CA VAL A 94 -2.94 13.02 -24.21
C VAL A 94 -3.85 12.65 -23.03
N LYS A 95 -3.31 12.70 -21.81
CA LYS A 95 -4.11 12.45 -20.61
C LYS A 95 -5.28 13.45 -20.54
N PRO A 96 -6.51 13.01 -20.28
CA PRO A 96 -7.65 13.90 -20.16
C PRO A 96 -7.43 14.91 -19.02
N THR A 97 -7.81 16.15 -19.27
CA THR A 97 -7.73 17.23 -18.27
C THR A 97 -8.87 17.12 -17.26
N GLU A 98 -8.66 17.63 -16.05
CA GLU A 98 -9.66 17.60 -14.97
C GLU A 98 -10.98 18.30 -15.36
N LYS A 99 -10.91 19.35 -16.18
CA LYS A 99 -12.08 20.04 -16.74
C LYS A 99 -12.93 19.11 -17.64
N GLN A 100 -12.29 18.26 -18.43
CA GLN A 100 -12.99 17.29 -19.30
C GLN A 100 -13.64 16.18 -18.49
N LEU A 101 -12.98 15.71 -17.43
CA LEU A 101 -13.53 14.74 -16.48
C LEU A 101 -14.78 15.28 -15.80
N GLN A 102 -14.75 16.52 -15.29
CA GLN A 102 -15.91 17.15 -14.65
C GLN A 102 -17.06 17.41 -15.63
N ALA A 103 -16.77 17.83 -16.87
CA ALA A 103 -17.79 18.02 -17.89
C ALA A 103 -18.50 16.70 -18.27
N ALA A 104 -17.74 15.61 -18.38
CA ALA A 104 -18.30 14.28 -18.63
C ALA A 104 -19.10 13.76 -17.43
N ALA A 105 -18.57 13.93 -16.21
CA ALA A 105 -19.27 13.56 -14.98
C ALA A 105 -20.63 14.27 -14.85
N LYS A 106 -20.68 15.56 -15.20
CA LYS A 106 -21.91 16.36 -15.20
C LYS A 106 -22.93 15.85 -16.21
N LYS A 107 -22.49 15.40 -17.40
CA LYS A 107 -23.38 14.79 -18.41
C LYS A 107 -23.95 13.44 -17.95
N ILE A 108 -23.14 12.63 -17.26
CA ILE A 108 -23.57 11.35 -16.69
C ILE A 108 -24.57 11.56 -15.54
N GLY A 109 -24.31 12.54 -14.67
CA GLY A 109 -25.20 12.87 -13.55
C GLY A 109 -26.53 13.53 -13.97
N ALA A 110 -26.56 14.27 -15.07
CA ALA A 110 -27.75 14.94 -15.59
C ALA A 110 -28.69 14.01 -16.40
N GLY A 111 -28.27 12.78 -16.70
CA GLY A 111 -29.04 11.77 -17.43
C GLY A 111 -29.82 10.78 -16.55
N LYS A 112 -29.90 11.04 -15.23
CA LYS A 112 -30.76 10.33 -14.27
C LYS A 112 -31.93 11.21 -13.88
#